data_AF-A0A350IGT2-F1
#
_entry.id   AF-A0A350IGT2-F1
#
_cell.length_a   1.000
_cell.length_b   1.000
_cell.length_c   1.000
_cell.angle_alpha   90.00
_cell.angle_beta   90.00
_cell.angle_gamma   90.00
#
_symmetry.space_group_name_H-M   'P 1'
#
loop_
_entity.id
_entity.type
_entity.pdbx_description
1 polymer ?
#
loop_
_entity_poly.entity_id
_entity_poly.type
_entity_poly.pdbx_seq_one_letter_code
_entity_poly.pdbx_strand_id
1 'polypeptide(L)'
;MEMKHNYRYAASLLSMICAGSIFQACEASLSESETEMRQEIPATLSSKIAGDAEGSFVDDELLLMVSEEAYHYWEVGDSVALADMVRTDLRLDYFRPALEVLPKNEKLARQLGLDRWFVAGFDAGTDAVSIATRLASSHSVEAVQFIKTGSCAPSGTVDKYAEDTRSNPYFTNDPLFHYQWNLYNDGSLDTYFSSGADVGATYAWNLCGGDPRVVVAIIDGPVKYDHEDLADNMWVNQKELQGTEGVDDDNNGYVDDIYGYNFAQGKGA
;
A
#
# COMPACT_ATOMS: atom_id res chain seq x y z
N MET A 1 20.02 3.56 -11.97
CA MET A 1 20.09 4.39 -10.74
C MET A 1 18.74 5.04 -10.41
N GLU A 2 17.78 5.07 -11.35
CA GLU A 2 16.40 5.57 -11.17
C GLU A 2 15.42 4.66 -10.39
N MET A 3 15.68 3.34 -10.30
CA MET A 3 14.72 2.43 -9.66
C MET A 3 14.43 2.71 -8.18
N LYS A 4 15.31 3.40 -7.44
CA LYS A 4 15.14 3.61 -5.98
C LYS A 4 14.05 4.63 -5.60
N HIS A 5 13.66 5.53 -6.50
CA HIS A 5 12.63 6.54 -6.19
C HIS A 5 11.20 5.99 -6.29
N ASN A 6 10.92 5.11 -7.24
CA ASN A 6 9.54 4.64 -7.50
C ASN A 6 9.01 3.69 -6.40
N TYR A 7 9.86 2.90 -5.73
CA TYR A 7 9.42 1.98 -4.68
C TYR A 7 8.91 2.68 -3.42
N ARG A 8 9.36 3.91 -3.12
CA ARG A 8 8.96 4.64 -1.92
C ARG A 8 7.46 4.96 -1.91
N TYR A 9 6.93 5.33 -3.08
CA TYR A 9 5.52 5.72 -3.23
C TYR A 9 4.62 4.51 -3.43
N ALA A 10 5.10 3.44 -4.06
CA ALA A 10 4.32 2.22 -4.30
C ALA A 10 3.82 1.56 -3.00
N ALA A 11 4.64 1.51 -1.95
CA ALA A 11 4.26 0.94 -0.65
C ALA A 11 3.18 1.78 0.05
N SER A 12 3.29 3.11 0.00
CA SER A 12 2.29 4.04 0.54
C SER A 12 0.96 3.96 -0.22
N LEU A 13 1.01 3.89 -1.56
CA LEU A 13 -0.16 3.77 -2.42
C LEU A 13 -0.91 2.44 -2.23
N LEU A 14 -0.18 1.31 -2.09
CA LEU A 14 -0.79 0.00 -1.81
C LEU A 14 -1.58 -0.02 -0.50
N SER A 15 -1.07 0.65 0.54
CA SER A 15 -1.75 0.75 1.84
C SER A 15 -3.14 1.38 1.73
N MET A 16 -3.38 2.23 0.73
CA MET A 16 -4.63 3.00 0.60
C MET A 16 -5.68 2.28 -0.25
N ILE A 17 -5.25 1.57 -1.31
CA ILE A 17 -6.14 0.70 -2.10
C ILE A 17 -6.76 -0.39 -1.21
N CYS A 18 -5.99 -0.94 -0.27
CA CYS A 18 -6.48 -1.90 0.70
C CYS A 18 -7.35 -1.27 1.82
N ALA A 19 -7.05 -0.04 2.24
CA ALA A 19 -7.79 0.65 3.32
C ALA A 19 -9.15 1.26 2.87
N GLY A 20 -9.37 1.44 1.57
CA GLY A 20 -10.61 2.00 1.02
C GLY A 20 -11.90 1.22 1.30
N SER A 21 -11.81 0.02 1.89
CA SER A 21 -12.97 -0.80 2.28
C SER A 21 -13.29 -0.80 3.77
N ILE A 22 -12.48 -0.17 4.64
CA ILE A 22 -12.71 -0.20 6.10
C ILE A 22 -12.28 1.13 6.72
N PHE A 23 -13.16 2.14 6.65
CA PHE A 23 -13.08 3.30 7.54
C PHE A 23 -14.42 3.43 8.29
N GLN A 24 -14.55 2.66 9.37
CA GLN A 24 -15.48 2.99 10.43
C GLN A 24 -14.64 3.39 11.64
N ALA A 25 -14.69 4.68 11.97
CA ALA A 25 -13.90 5.30 13.02
C ALA A 25 -14.08 4.57 14.37
N CYS A 26 -12.96 4.26 15.03
CA CYS A 26 -12.93 3.83 16.41
C CYS A 26 -12.26 4.94 17.24
N GLU A 27 -13.07 5.70 17.98
CA GLU A 27 -12.58 6.60 19.03
C GLU A 27 -12.04 5.75 20.18
N ALA A 28 -10.73 5.80 20.42
CA ALA A 28 -10.12 5.27 21.63
C ALA A 28 -9.45 6.41 22.40
N SER A 29 -10.03 6.72 23.55
CA SER A 29 -9.47 7.63 24.56
C SER A 29 -8.16 7.09 25.12
N LEU A 30 -7.06 7.83 24.97
CA LEU A 30 -5.81 7.57 25.69
C LEU A 30 -5.24 8.87 26.28
N SER A 31 -4.58 8.68 27.43
CA SER A 31 -4.29 9.64 28.49
C SER A 31 -3.25 10.71 28.16
N GLU A 32 -3.54 11.92 28.63
CA GLU A 32 -2.67 13.10 28.61
C GLU A 32 -1.35 12.87 29.36
N SER A 33 -0.25 12.67 28.63
CA SER A 33 1.05 13.26 28.97
C SER A 33 2.03 13.06 27.82
N GLU A 34 2.63 14.17 27.38
CA GLU A 34 3.66 14.33 26.34
C GLU A 34 3.16 14.60 24.91
N THR A 35 2.52 15.75 24.70
CA THR A 35 2.33 16.33 23.36
C THR A 35 2.97 17.72 23.31
N GLU A 36 4.18 17.81 22.75
CA GLU A 36 4.64 19.06 22.14
C GLU A 36 3.63 19.45 21.05
N MET A 37 3.22 20.72 21.02
CA MET A 37 2.17 21.28 20.15
C MET A 37 2.33 20.88 18.67
N ARG A 38 1.75 19.74 18.29
CA ARG A 38 1.39 19.38 16.91
C ARG A 38 -0.11 19.59 16.78
N GLN A 39 -0.54 20.36 15.78
CA GLN A 39 -1.96 20.65 15.55
C GLN A 39 -2.73 19.33 15.31
N GLU A 40 -3.81 19.11 16.06
CA GLU A 40 -4.71 17.98 15.83
C GLU A 40 -5.45 18.16 14.50
N ILE A 41 -5.55 17.07 13.72
CA ILE A 41 -6.29 17.05 12.45
C ILE A 41 -7.80 17.12 12.76
N PRO A 42 -8.55 18.07 12.16
CA PRO A 42 -10.00 18.13 12.35
C PRO A 42 -10.70 16.84 11.92
N ALA A 43 -11.62 16.34 12.75
CA ALA A 43 -12.37 15.10 12.48
C ALA A 43 -13.17 15.11 11.15
N THR A 44 -13.47 16.29 10.60
CA THR A 44 -14.14 16.44 9.30
C THR A 44 -13.23 16.19 8.09
N LEU A 45 -11.91 16.21 8.29
CA LEU A 45 -10.89 16.03 7.25
C LEU A 45 -10.14 14.71 7.35
N SER A 46 -10.37 13.95 8.43
CA SER A 46 -9.73 12.64 8.68
C SER A 46 -10.03 11.62 7.59
N SER A 47 -11.15 11.76 6.86
CA SER A 47 -11.50 10.89 5.73
C SER A 47 -10.65 11.14 4.47
N LYS A 48 -10.03 12.34 4.35
CA LYS A 48 -9.15 12.69 3.22
C LYS A 48 -7.66 12.52 3.55
N ILE A 49 -7.29 12.50 4.82
CA ILE A 49 -5.88 12.37 5.24
C ILE A 49 -5.63 10.92 5.65
N ALA A 50 -4.81 10.21 4.89
CA ALA A 50 -4.42 8.83 5.16
C ALA A 50 -3.03 8.75 5.78
N GLY A 51 -2.89 7.86 6.77
CA GLY A 51 -1.73 7.80 7.64
C GLY A 51 -1.92 8.69 8.86
N ASP A 52 -1.64 8.13 10.03
CA ASP A 52 -1.45 8.86 11.27
C ASP A 52 -0.29 9.85 11.12
N ALA A 53 -0.43 11.04 11.70
CA ALA A 53 0.68 11.98 11.92
C ALA A 53 1.64 11.49 13.03
N GLU A 54 1.52 10.21 13.41
CA GLU A 54 2.30 9.53 14.42
C GLU A 54 3.38 8.67 13.74
N GLY A 55 4.60 8.70 14.31
CA GLY A 55 5.75 7.98 13.77
C GLY A 55 6.68 8.82 12.89
N SER A 56 7.64 8.14 12.25
CA SER A 56 8.66 8.79 11.41
C SER A 56 8.15 8.90 9.97
N PHE A 57 8.05 10.11 9.46
CA PHE A 57 7.68 10.40 8.08
C PHE A 57 8.61 11.47 7.50
N VAL A 58 8.56 11.64 6.18
CA VAL A 58 9.28 12.69 5.48
C VAL A 58 8.54 14.01 5.74
N ASP A 59 9.15 14.94 6.47
CA ASP A 59 8.51 16.20 6.89
C ASP A 59 8.29 17.18 5.71
N ASP A 60 9.05 17.04 4.62
CA ASP A 60 9.06 17.96 3.48
C ASP A 60 8.38 17.41 2.22
N GLU A 61 7.84 16.19 2.24
CA GLU A 61 7.11 15.60 1.12
C GLU A 61 5.74 15.05 1.52
N LEU A 62 4.72 15.35 0.71
CA LEU A 62 3.40 14.74 0.81
C LEU A 62 3.02 14.06 -0.50
N LEU A 63 2.31 12.94 -0.38
CA LEU A 63 1.67 12.27 -1.50
C LEU A 63 0.21 12.72 -1.59
N LEU A 64 -0.20 13.21 -2.75
CA LEU A 64 -1.48 13.86 -2.97
C LEU A 64 -2.24 13.16 -4.10
N MET A 65 -3.53 12.91 -3.88
CA MET A 65 -4.46 12.56 -4.95
C MET A 65 -5.25 13.80 -5.33
N VAL A 66 -5.10 14.25 -6.58
CA VAL A 66 -5.81 15.44 -7.08
C VAL A 66 -7.16 15.07 -7.69
N SER A 67 -8.11 16.01 -7.65
CA SER A 67 -9.42 15.80 -8.26
C SER A 67 -9.33 15.66 -9.78
N GLU A 68 -10.32 15.01 -10.41
CA GLU A 68 -10.38 14.92 -11.89
C GLU A 68 -10.35 16.30 -12.55
N GLU A 69 -11.03 17.29 -11.96
CA GLU A 69 -11.03 18.67 -12.44
C GLU A 69 -9.63 19.30 -12.39
N ALA A 70 -8.91 19.10 -11.28
CA ALA A 70 -7.54 19.58 -11.15
C ALA A 70 -6.61 18.83 -12.12
N TYR A 71 -6.77 17.50 -12.23
CA TYR A 71 -5.98 16.67 -13.11
C TYR A 71 -6.10 17.06 -14.58
N HIS A 72 -7.27 17.55 -15.01
CA HIS A 72 -7.46 18.01 -16.39
C HIS A 72 -6.44 19.06 -16.83
N TYR A 73 -6.00 19.95 -15.93
CA TYR A 73 -4.96 20.93 -16.22
C TYR A 73 -3.60 20.30 -16.52
N TRP A 74 -3.27 19.18 -15.86
CA TRP A 74 -2.08 18.39 -16.19
C TRP A 74 -2.16 17.82 -17.61
N GLU A 75 -3.32 17.28 -18.00
CA GLU A 75 -3.52 16.67 -19.32
C GLU A 75 -3.33 17.67 -20.46
N VAL A 76 -3.83 18.90 -20.28
CA VAL A 76 -3.69 19.97 -21.30
C VAL A 76 -2.31 20.63 -21.28
N GLY A 77 -1.39 20.16 -20.42
CA GLY A 77 -0.02 20.65 -20.31
C GLY A 77 0.13 21.91 -19.46
N ASP A 78 -0.90 22.29 -18.70
CA ASP A 78 -0.90 23.44 -17.80
C ASP A 78 -0.57 23.00 -16.36
N SER A 79 0.65 22.49 -16.19
CA SER A 79 1.14 22.05 -14.87
C SER A 79 1.24 23.18 -13.87
N VAL A 80 1.33 24.43 -14.33
CA VAL A 80 1.36 25.63 -13.48
C VAL A 80 -0.02 25.90 -12.91
N ALA A 81 -1.08 25.86 -13.72
CA ALA A 81 -2.45 26.01 -13.22
C ALA A 81 -2.82 24.92 -12.22
N LEU A 82 -2.43 23.66 -12.46
CA LEU A 82 -2.60 22.59 -11.49
C LEU A 82 -1.85 22.89 -10.18
N ALA A 83 -0.57 23.24 -10.28
CA ALA A 83 0.22 23.60 -9.10
C ALA A 83 -0.44 24.75 -8.34
N ASP A 84 -0.88 25.81 -9.02
CA ASP A 84 -1.54 26.97 -8.41
C ASP A 84 -2.87 26.62 -7.72
N MET A 85 -3.66 25.70 -8.30
CA MET A 85 -4.90 25.18 -7.68
C MET A 85 -4.65 24.38 -6.40
N VAL A 86 -3.47 23.77 -6.28
CA VAL A 86 -3.02 23.07 -5.07
C VAL A 86 -2.34 24.04 -4.09
N ARG A 87 -1.70 25.10 -4.60
CA ARG A 87 -0.72 25.94 -3.92
C ARG A 87 -1.26 27.28 -3.42
N THR A 88 -2.56 27.57 -3.42
CA THR A 88 -3.05 28.97 -3.31
C THR A 88 -2.36 29.85 -2.25
N ASP A 89 -1.88 29.30 -1.12
CA ASP A 89 -1.00 29.96 -0.14
C ASP A 89 0.25 29.16 0.34
N LEU A 90 0.67 28.12 -0.37
CA LEU A 90 1.76 27.22 0.03
C LEU A 90 3.04 27.49 -0.78
N ARG A 91 4.22 27.22 -0.20
CA ARG A 91 5.48 27.23 -0.95
C ARG A 91 5.85 25.81 -1.35
N LEU A 92 5.56 25.47 -2.60
CA LEU A 92 5.99 24.23 -3.23
C LEU A 92 7.39 24.42 -3.83
N ASP A 93 8.29 23.52 -3.47
CA ASP A 93 9.61 23.38 -4.08
C ASP A 93 9.52 22.63 -5.40
N TYR A 94 8.72 21.56 -5.43
CA TYR A 94 8.42 20.82 -6.64
C TYR A 94 7.07 20.11 -6.54
N PHE A 95 6.49 19.83 -7.71
CA PHE A 95 5.23 19.12 -7.85
C PHE A 95 5.31 18.23 -9.08
N ARG A 96 5.19 16.92 -8.91
CA ARG A 96 5.40 15.94 -9.99
C ARG A 96 4.51 14.72 -9.83
N PRO A 97 4.25 13.96 -10.91
CA PRO A 97 3.60 12.66 -10.80
C PRO A 97 4.35 11.74 -9.82
N ALA A 98 3.59 11.04 -8.99
CA ALA A 98 4.10 10.03 -8.07
C ALA A 98 4.42 8.72 -8.80
N LEU A 99 3.62 8.41 -9.81
CA LEU A 99 3.77 7.24 -10.67
C LEU A 99 3.99 7.69 -12.10
N GLU A 100 5.02 7.14 -12.73
CA GLU A 100 5.18 7.24 -14.17
C GLU A 100 4.25 6.25 -14.85
N VAL A 101 3.29 6.77 -15.62
CA VAL A 101 2.33 5.96 -16.35
C VAL A 101 2.85 5.75 -17.76
N LEU A 102 3.15 4.50 -18.09
CA LEU A 102 3.57 4.15 -19.44
C LEU A 102 2.39 4.30 -20.41
N PRO A 103 2.61 4.73 -21.67
CA PRO A 103 1.53 4.92 -22.66
C PRO A 103 0.62 3.70 -22.83
N LYS A 104 1.21 2.50 -22.81
CA LYS A 104 0.45 1.24 -22.90
C LYS A 104 -0.54 1.01 -21.75
N ASN A 105 -0.30 1.63 -20.59
CA ASN A 105 -1.07 1.45 -19.36
C ASN A 105 -1.94 2.68 -19.02
N GLU A 106 -1.93 3.74 -19.84
CA GLU A 106 -2.65 5.00 -19.54
C GLU A 106 -4.12 4.78 -19.23
N LYS A 107 -4.82 3.98 -20.04
CA LYS A 107 -6.24 3.70 -19.86
C LYS A 107 -6.52 3.00 -18.53
N LEU A 108 -5.69 2.01 -18.17
CA LEU A 108 -5.84 1.26 -16.92
C LEU A 108 -5.49 2.13 -15.72
N ALA A 109 -4.40 2.90 -15.82
CA ALA A 109 -4.00 3.85 -14.78
C ALA A 109 -5.11 4.87 -14.49
N ARG A 110 -5.75 5.42 -15.54
CA ARG A 110 -6.91 6.32 -15.40
C ARG A 110 -8.08 5.62 -14.72
N GLN A 111 -8.43 4.40 -15.15
CA GLN A 111 -9.53 3.64 -14.55
C GLN A 111 -9.32 3.37 -13.06
N LEU A 112 -8.07 3.17 -12.65
CA LEU A 112 -7.68 2.94 -11.25
C LEU A 112 -7.33 4.24 -10.50
N GLY A 113 -7.37 5.40 -11.17
CA GLY A 113 -6.98 6.70 -10.61
C GLY A 113 -5.49 6.82 -10.25
N LEU A 114 -4.62 5.94 -10.77
CA LEU A 114 -3.19 5.89 -10.46
C LEU A 114 -2.40 7.05 -11.08
N ASP A 115 -2.92 7.64 -12.14
CA ASP A 115 -2.31 8.78 -12.83
C ASP A 115 -2.55 10.11 -12.12
N ARG A 116 -3.49 10.17 -11.18
CA ARG A 116 -3.85 11.38 -10.41
C ARG A 116 -3.05 11.56 -9.12
N TRP A 117 -2.05 10.73 -8.90
CA TRP A 117 -1.18 10.80 -7.72
C TRP A 117 0.05 11.66 -8.00
N PHE A 118 0.30 12.63 -7.12
CA PHE A 118 1.41 13.57 -7.20
C PHE A 118 2.21 13.60 -5.91
N VAL A 119 3.51 13.82 -6.04
CA VAL A 119 4.39 14.15 -4.93
C VAL A 119 4.58 15.66 -4.91
N ALA A 120 4.25 16.26 -3.78
CA ALA A 120 4.47 17.67 -3.49
C ALA A 120 5.61 17.79 -2.47
N GLY A 121 6.69 18.47 -2.87
CA GLY A 121 7.79 18.87 -1.99
C GLY A 121 7.61 20.30 -1.49
N PHE A 122 7.91 20.56 -0.23
CA PHE A 122 7.76 21.85 0.44
C PHE A 122 9.09 22.33 1.02
N ASP A 123 9.22 23.65 1.18
CA ASP A 123 10.38 24.27 1.83
C ASP A 123 10.69 23.60 3.19
N ALA A 124 11.98 23.34 3.44
CA ALA A 124 12.45 22.77 4.71
C ALA A 124 11.99 23.61 5.92
N GLY A 125 11.46 22.94 6.95
CA GLY A 125 10.95 23.58 8.17
C GLY A 125 9.47 23.95 8.13
N THR A 126 8.74 23.53 7.10
CA THR A 126 7.27 23.65 7.06
C THR A 126 6.63 22.52 7.86
N ASP A 127 5.56 22.81 8.62
CA ASP A 127 4.80 21.79 9.36
C ASP A 127 3.92 20.97 8.40
N ALA A 128 4.34 19.74 8.13
CA ALA A 128 3.65 18.80 7.25
C ALA A 128 2.18 18.59 7.63
N VAL A 129 1.85 18.62 8.92
CA VAL A 129 0.48 18.40 9.41
C VAL A 129 -0.41 19.60 9.09
N SER A 130 0.09 20.82 9.29
CA SER A 130 -0.62 22.05 8.91
C SER A 130 -0.83 22.13 7.39
N ILE A 131 0.18 21.77 6.60
CA ILE A 131 0.07 21.69 5.14
C ILE A 131 -0.99 20.66 4.74
N ALA A 132 -0.92 19.44 5.28
CA ALA A 132 -1.85 18.37 4.96
C ALA A 132 -3.29 18.77 5.26
N THR A 133 -3.53 19.42 6.40
CA THR A 133 -4.86 19.93 6.79
C THR A 133 -5.39 20.97 5.81
N ARG A 134 -4.53 21.88 5.35
CA ARG A 134 -4.89 22.90 4.34
C ARG A 134 -5.20 22.28 2.99
N LEU A 135 -4.36 21.36 2.54
CA LEU A 135 -4.54 20.65 1.28
C LEU A 135 -5.83 19.82 1.29
N ALA A 136 -6.10 19.07 2.36
CA ALA A 136 -7.33 18.30 2.52
C ALA A 136 -8.60 19.18 2.50
N SER A 137 -8.49 20.44 2.92
CA SER A 137 -9.59 21.41 2.87
C SER A 137 -9.87 21.93 1.45
N SER A 138 -8.96 21.72 0.50
CA SER A 138 -9.14 22.13 -0.90
C SER A 138 -10.08 21.17 -1.65
N HIS A 139 -10.84 21.71 -2.59
CA HIS A 139 -11.65 20.92 -3.52
C HIS A 139 -10.80 20.25 -4.61
N SER A 140 -9.59 20.78 -4.86
CA SER A 140 -8.62 20.26 -5.84
C SER A 140 -7.92 18.99 -5.35
N VAL A 141 -8.05 18.64 -4.07
CA VAL A 141 -7.36 17.51 -3.44
C VAL A 141 -8.41 16.53 -2.89
N GLU A 142 -8.36 15.31 -3.40
CA GLU A 142 -9.21 14.19 -2.96
C GLU A 142 -8.59 13.49 -1.74
N ALA A 143 -7.27 13.30 -1.72
CA ALA A 143 -6.58 12.67 -0.60
C ALA A 143 -5.17 13.23 -0.38
N VAL A 144 -4.72 13.18 0.88
CA VAL A 144 -3.36 13.53 1.32
C VAL A 144 -2.79 12.37 2.13
N GLN A 145 -1.53 12.01 1.88
CA GLN A 145 -0.84 10.95 2.59
C GLN A 145 0.56 11.38 3.01
N PHE A 146 0.89 11.11 4.28
CA PHE A 146 2.25 11.25 4.78
C PHE A 146 3.14 10.11 4.24
N ILE A 147 4.31 10.46 3.72
CA ILE A 147 5.27 9.48 3.23
C ILE A 147 6.03 8.92 4.43
N LYS A 148 5.60 7.75 4.92
CA LYS A 148 6.23 7.09 6.07
C LYS A 148 7.65 6.66 5.74
N THR A 149 8.60 7.10 6.56
CA THR A 149 9.94 6.50 6.62
C THR A 149 9.82 5.36 7.61
N GLY A 150 9.73 4.12 7.13
CA GLY A 150 9.37 2.95 7.95
C GLY A 150 9.97 2.97 9.36
N SER A 151 9.11 3.06 10.37
CA SER A 151 9.40 2.66 11.74
C SER A 151 8.43 1.56 12.08
N CYS A 152 8.94 0.34 12.21
CA CYS A 152 8.15 -0.79 12.70
C CYS A 152 8.14 -0.71 14.22
N ALA A 153 7.15 -0.01 14.77
CA ALA A 153 6.71 -0.25 16.14
C ALA A 153 5.25 -0.68 16.05
N PRO A 154 4.92 -1.98 16.20
CA PRO A 154 3.54 -2.39 16.28
C PRO A 154 2.94 -1.79 17.57
N SER A 155 2.00 -0.87 17.41
CA SER A 155 1.14 -0.35 18.48
C SER A 155 -0.29 -0.33 17.95
N GLY A 156 -1.22 -0.93 18.69
CA GLY A 156 -2.64 -0.99 18.31
C GLY A 156 -3.35 -2.25 18.79
N THR A 157 -4.67 -2.17 18.88
CA THR A 157 -5.55 -3.33 19.10
C THR A 157 -6.08 -3.76 17.73
N VAL A 158 -5.87 -5.01 17.32
CA VAL A 158 -6.37 -5.51 16.04
C VAL A 158 -7.79 -6.03 16.23
N ASP A 159 -8.76 -5.47 15.49
CA ASP A 159 -10.13 -5.98 15.46
C ASP A 159 -10.15 -7.42 14.91
N LYS A 160 -10.96 -8.29 15.52
CA LYS A 160 -11.13 -9.66 15.05
C LYS A 160 -11.86 -9.65 13.70
N TYR A 161 -11.25 -10.21 12.66
CA TYR A 161 -11.92 -10.41 11.37
C TYR A 161 -13.05 -11.46 11.51
N ALA A 162 -14.16 -11.23 10.80
CA ALA A 162 -15.34 -12.10 10.79
C ALA A 162 -15.20 -13.35 9.88
N GLU A 163 -16.18 -14.26 9.98
CA GLU A 163 -16.14 -15.74 9.82
C GLU A 163 -15.74 -16.41 8.48
N ASP A 164 -15.05 -15.74 7.54
CA ASP A 164 -14.62 -16.39 6.27
C ASP A 164 -13.14 -16.81 6.27
N THR A 165 -12.54 -16.99 7.45
CA THR A 165 -11.11 -17.32 7.55
C THR A 165 -10.89 -18.83 7.62
N ARG A 166 -9.81 -19.33 7.00
CA ARG A 166 -9.38 -20.74 7.07
C ARG A 166 -8.81 -21.11 8.46
N SER A 167 -9.22 -20.44 9.54
CA SER A 167 -8.67 -20.67 10.88
C SER A 167 -9.13 -22.03 11.41
N ASN A 168 -8.21 -23.00 11.47
CA ASN A 168 -8.39 -24.22 12.23
C ASN A 168 -7.74 -24.02 13.61
N PRO A 169 -8.43 -24.27 14.75
CA PRO A 169 -7.84 -24.14 16.09
C PRO A 169 -6.70 -25.13 16.38
N TYR A 170 -6.39 -26.04 15.45
CA TYR A 170 -5.21 -26.89 15.51
C TYR A 170 -4.03 -26.19 14.84
N PHE A 171 -2.92 -26.14 15.58
CA PHE A 171 -1.55 -26.00 15.08
C PHE A 171 -1.43 -26.66 13.70
N THR A 172 -0.83 -25.97 12.73
CA THR A 172 -0.71 -26.44 11.35
C THR A 172 -0.26 -27.91 11.28
N ASN A 173 -0.79 -28.65 10.30
CA ASN A 173 -0.39 -30.02 10.04
C ASN A 173 0.84 -30.12 9.11
N ASP A 174 1.48 -28.99 8.79
CA ASP A 174 2.74 -28.94 8.04
C ASP A 174 3.82 -29.76 8.78
N PRO A 175 4.33 -30.86 8.18
CA PRO A 175 5.34 -31.72 8.78
C PRO A 175 6.67 -31.03 9.11
N LEU A 176 6.94 -29.88 8.51
CA LEU A 176 8.18 -29.10 8.66
C LEU A 176 7.98 -27.81 9.45
N PHE A 177 6.80 -27.57 10.02
CA PHE A 177 6.53 -26.34 10.79
C PHE A 177 7.52 -26.10 11.92
N HIS A 178 8.03 -27.15 12.57
CA HIS A 178 9.02 -27.03 13.65
C HIS A 178 10.36 -26.44 13.20
N TYR A 179 10.64 -26.36 11.89
CA TYR A 179 11.81 -25.65 11.36
C TYR A 179 11.56 -24.15 11.14
N GLN A 180 10.31 -23.69 11.18
CA GLN A 180 9.92 -22.31 10.88
C GLN A 180 9.88 -21.44 12.15
N TRP A 181 11.04 -21.32 12.80
CA TRP A 181 11.23 -20.59 14.07
C TRP A 181 10.69 -19.16 14.05
N ASN A 182 10.72 -18.51 12.90
CA ASN A 182 10.26 -17.14 12.73
C ASN A 182 8.74 -17.01 12.91
N LEU A 183 7.98 -18.09 12.72
CA LEU A 183 6.52 -18.12 12.89
C LEU A 183 6.11 -18.51 14.31
N TYR A 184 6.91 -19.35 14.98
CA TYR A 184 6.71 -19.78 16.36
C TYR A 184 8.03 -20.16 17.02
N ASN A 185 8.34 -19.56 18.16
CA ASN A 185 9.54 -19.80 18.94
C ASN A 185 9.24 -19.87 20.43
N ASP A 186 9.19 -21.08 20.98
CA ASP A 186 9.03 -21.35 22.42
C ASP A 186 10.37 -21.45 23.17
N GLY A 187 11.49 -21.14 22.51
CA GLY A 187 12.84 -21.27 23.06
C GLY A 187 13.36 -22.70 23.13
N SER A 188 12.65 -23.69 22.56
CA SER A 188 13.08 -25.10 22.59
C SER A 188 14.09 -25.48 21.49
N LEU A 189 14.29 -24.62 20.48
CA LEU A 189 15.10 -24.93 19.31
C LEU A 189 16.61 -25.03 19.60
N ASP A 190 17.16 -24.08 20.36
CA ASP A 190 18.54 -24.09 20.87
C ASP A 190 18.67 -23.04 22.00
N THR A 191 19.71 -23.18 22.81
CA THR A 191 20.17 -22.29 23.90
C THR A 191 20.38 -20.83 23.51
N TYR A 192 20.54 -20.52 22.22
CA TYR A 192 20.68 -19.15 21.72
C TYR A 192 19.34 -18.49 21.34
N PHE A 193 18.24 -19.25 21.31
CA PHE A 193 16.92 -18.72 20.96
C PHE A 193 16.22 -18.21 22.23
N SER A 194 15.74 -16.98 22.17
CA SER A 194 14.88 -16.43 23.22
C SER A 194 13.43 -16.76 22.89
N SER A 195 12.71 -17.38 23.83
CA SER A 195 11.27 -17.62 23.69
C SER A 195 10.53 -16.32 23.35
N GLY A 196 9.58 -16.39 22.43
CA GLY A 196 8.79 -15.25 21.96
C GLY A 196 9.52 -14.32 20.99
N ALA A 197 10.77 -14.62 20.62
CA ALA A 197 11.46 -13.94 19.51
C ALA A 197 11.00 -14.54 18.17
N ASP A 198 9.74 -14.28 17.81
CA ASP A 198 9.08 -14.65 16.55
C ASP A 198 8.12 -13.52 16.11
N VAL A 199 7.44 -13.69 14.97
CA VAL A 199 6.49 -12.67 14.47
C VAL A 199 5.08 -12.78 15.07
N GLY A 200 4.84 -13.69 16.03
CA GLY A 200 3.53 -13.93 16.63
C GLY A 200 2.49 -14.51 15.66
N ALA A 201 2.92 -15.21 14.61
CA ALA A 201 2.03 -15.69 13.54
C ALA A 201 0.90 -16.59 14.07
N THR A 202 1.21 -17.46 15.04
CA THR A 202 0.22 -18.37 15.65
C THR A 202 -0.89 -17.62 16.40
N TYR A 203 -0.58 -16.48 17.01
CA TYR A 203 -1.58 -15.61 17.60
C TYR A 203 -2.43 -14.93 16.53
N ALA A 204 -1.80 -14.45 15.45
CA ALA A 204 -2.50 -13.84 14.32
C ALA A 204 -3.45 -14.83 13.62
N TRP A 205 -3.07 -16.09 13.46
CA TRP A 205 -3.92 -17.12 12.84
C TRP A 205 -5.18 -17.46 13.63
N ASN A 206 -5.17 -17.23 14.95
CA ASN A 206 -6.41 -17.30 15.76
C ASN A 206 -7.37 -16.13 15.47
N LEU A 207 -6.91 -15.09 14.80
CA LEU A 207 -7.72 -13.94 14.38
C LEU A 207 -8.08 -14.02 12.89
N CYS A 208 -7.14 -14.44 12.04
CA CYS A 208 -7.33 -14.60 10.59
C CYS A 208 -6.28 -15.55 9.98
N GLY A 209 -6.74 -16.58 9.27
CA GLY A 209 -5.89 -17.50 8.50
C GLY A 209 -5.54 -17.04 7.07
N GLY A 210 -5.91 -15.81 6.70
CA GLY A 210 -5.78 -15.25 5.35
C GLY A 210 -7.12 -15.09 4.63
N ASP A 211 -7.11 -14.29 3.56
CA ASP A 211 -8.26 -13.98 2.70
C ASP A 211 -7.84 -14.13 1.22
N PRO A 212 -8.47 -15.02 0.43
CA PRO A 212 -8.10 -15.25 -0.97
C PRO A 212 -8.34 -14.04 -1.88
N ARG A 213 -9.06 -13.02 -1.41
CA ARG A 213 -9.23 -11.74 -2.14
C ARG A 213 -7.99 -10.87 -2.07
N VAL A 214 -7.09 -11.10 -1.10
CA VAL A 214 -5.84 -10.37 -0.97
C VAL A 214 -4.82 -10.99 -1.92
N VAL A 215 -4.53 -10.30 -3.01
CA VAL A 215 -3.52 -10.71 -4.00
C VAL A 215 -2.19 -10.04 -3.66
N VAL A 216 -1.13 -10.85 -3.53
CA VAL A 216 0.24 -10.37 -3.27
C VAL A 216 1.08 -10.56 -4.53
N ALA A 217 1.61 -9.46 -5.07
CA ALA A 217 2.52 -9.49 -6.21
C ALA A 217 3.97 -9.74 -5.74
N ILE A 218 4.57 -10.84 -6.21
CA ILE A 218 5.97 -11.18 -5.93
C ILE A 218 6.82 -10.84 -7.16
N ILE A 219 7.81 -9.98 -6.98
CA ILE A 219 8.77 -9.60 -8.03
C ILE A 219 10.12 -10.25 -7.68
N ASP A 220 10.33 -11.47 -8.18
CA ASP A 220 11.51 -12.29 -7.91
C ASP A 220 11.87 -13.12 -9.17
N GLY A 221 12.64 -14.20 -9.00
CA GLY A 221 12.79 -15.27 -9.96
C GLY A 221 11.49 -16.09 -10.14
N PRO A 222 11.57 -17.19 -10.91
CA PRO A 222 10.40 -17.98 -11.25
C PRO A 222 9.81 -18.70 -10.02
N VAL A 223 8.48 -18.71 -9.93
CA VAL A 223 7.73 -19.52 -8.98
C VAL A 223 7.37 -20.87 -9.61
N LYS A 224 7.53 -21.95 -8.84
CA LYS A 224 7.01 -23.27 -9.24
C LYS A 224 5.52 -23.33 -8.90
N TYR A 225 4.68 -22.83 -9.81
CA TYR A 225 3.24 -22.68 -9.59
C TYR A 225 2.50 -24.02 -9.38
N ASP A 226 3.07 -25.15 -9.84
CA ASP A 226 2.53 -26.50 -9.68
C ASP A 226 3.06 -27.22 -8.43
N HIS A 227 3.76 -26.52 -7.53
CA HIS A 227 4.20 -27.09 -6.26
C HIS A 227 3.00 -27.38 -5.35
N GLU A 228 2.93 -28.59 -4.78
CA GLU A 228 1.77 -29.05 -3.99
C GLU A 228 1.38 -28.11 -2.84
N ASP A 229 2.36 -27.49 -2.19
CA ASP A 229 2.15 -26.57 -1.06
C ASP A 229 1.85 -25.11 -1.47
N LEU A 230 1.94 -24.79 -2.78
CA LEU A 230 1.71 -23.43 -3.31
C LEU A 230 0.54 -23.34 -4.28
N ALA A 231 0.25 -24.41 -5.03
CA ALA A 231 -0.68 -24.40 -6.16
C ALA A 231 -2.07 -23.85 -5.79
N ASP A 232 -2.59 -24.23 -4.62
CA ASP A 232 -3.91 -23.79 -4.14
C ASP A 232 -3.95 -22.31 -3.71
N ASN A 233 -2.79 -21.67 -3.54
CA ASN A 233 -2.65 -20.27 -3.15
C ASN A 233 -2.12 -19.40 -4.31
N MET A 234 -1.81 -20.00 -5.47
CA MET A 234 -1.39 -19.24 -6.65
C MET A 234 -2.55 -18.39 -7.17
N TRP A 235 -2.27 -17.12 -7.44
CA TRP A 235 -3.17 -16.29 -8.21
C TRP A 235 -3.25 -16.80 -9.65
N VAL A 236 -4.44 -16.73 -10.24
CA VAL A 236 -4.70 -17.19 -11.60
C VAL A 236 -5.44 -16.11 -12.39
N ASN A 237 -4.86 -15.70 -13.51
CA ASN A 237 -5.54 -14.86 -14.50
C ASN A 237 -6.61 -15.69 -15.20
N GLN A 238 -7.85 -15.60 -14.72
CA GLN A 238 -8.96 -16.39 -15.24
C GLN A 238 -9.29 -16.08 -16.70
N LYS A 239 -8.95 -14.88 -17.20
CA LYS A 239 -9.20 -14.50 -18.60
C LYS A 239 -8.25 -15.24 -19.54
N GLU A 240 -6.98 -15.29 -19.21
CA GLU A 240 -5.98 -16.07 -19.97
C GLU A 240 -6.21 -17.58 -19.81
N LEU A 241 -6.53 -18.07 -18.60
CA LEU A 241 -6.81 -19.49 -18.37
C LEU A 241 -7.95 -20.02 -19.26
N GLN A 242 -8.98 -19.19 -19.48
CA GLN A 242 -10.15 -19.52 -20.31
C GLN A 242 -10.01 -18.97 -21.74
N GLY A 243 -8.86 -18.39 -22.05
CA GLY A 243 -8.54 -17.67 -23.27
C GLY A 243 -8.08 -18.57 -24.41
N THR A 244 -7.47 -17.94 -25.41
CA THR A 244 -6.92 -18.60 -26.60
C THR A 244 -5.40 -18.59 -26.52
N GLU A 245 -4.78 -19.77 -26.58
CA GLU A 245 -3.33 -19.91 -26.57
C GLU A 245 -2.65 -18.98 -27.59
N GLY A 246 -1.70 -18.17 -27.11
CA GLY A 246 -0.94 -17.20 -27.90
C GLY A 246 -1.66 -15.87 -28.14
N VAL A 247 -2.77 -15.61 -27.45
CA VAL A 247 -3.52 -14.35 -27.46
C VAL A 247 -3.42 -13.68 -26.09
N ASP A 248 -3.42 -12.36 -26.07
CA ASP A 248 -3.60 -11.56 -24.85
C ASP A 248 -5.12 -11.29 -24.73
N ASP A 249 -5.82 -12.17 -24.01
CA ASP A 249 -7.27 -12.19 -23.91
C ASP A 249 -7.82 -11.09 -22.99
N ASP A 250 -7.03 -10.64 -22.03
CA ASP A 250 -7.39 -9.54 -21.14
C ASP A 250 -6.94 -8.15 -21.60
N ASN A 251 -6.14 -8.08 -22.67
CA ASN A 251 -5.51 -6.89 -23.25
C ASN A 251 -4.64 -6.13 -22.25
N ASN A 252 -3.94 -6.83 -21.36
CA ASN A 252 -3.01 -6.24 -20.40
C ASN A 252 -1.58 -6.04 -20.97
N GLY A 253 -1.33 -6.52 -22.19
CA GLY A 253 -0.05 -6.46 -22.90
C GLY A 253 0.85 -7.68 -22.68
N TYR A 254 0.35 -8.73 -22.04
CA TYR A 254 1.08 -9.94 -21.67
C TYR A 254 0.33 -11.17 -22.14
N VAL A 255 0.84 -11.79 -23.21
CA VAL A 255 0.24 -13.01 -23.78
C VAL A 255 0.42 -14.19 -22.83
N ASP A 256 -0.68 -14.93 -22.59
CA ASP A 256 -0.76 -16.17 -21.81
C ASP A 256 -0.27 -16.04 -20.35
N ASP A 257 -0.47 -14.90 -19.68
CA ASP A 257 0.02 -14.64 -18.30
C ASP A 257 -0.84 -15.28 -17.19
N ILE A 258 -1.13 -16.58 -17.32
CA ILE A 258 -2.06 -17.35 -16.48
C ILE A 258 -1.66 -17.33 -15.01
N TYR A 259 -0.41 -17.62 -14.67
CA TYR A 259 0.08 -17.62 -13.28
C TYR A 259 1.00 -16.43 -12.96
N GLY A 260 1.10 -15.48 -13.89
CA GLY A 260 2.01 -14.34 -13.87
C GLY A 260 2.84 -14.25 -15.13
N TYR A 261 3.84 -13.37 -15.11
CA TYR A 261 4.62 -13.04 -16.31
C TYR A 261 6.13 -13.02 -16.08
N ASN A 262 6.87 -13.64 -17.00
CA ASN A 262 8.32 -13.60 -17.03
C ASN A 262 8.82 -12.43 -17.87
N PHE A 263 9.16 -11.33 -17.22
CA PHE A 263 9.69 -10.13 -17.86
C PHE A 263 11.06 -10.31 -18.51
N ALA A 264 11.88 -11.27 -18.03
CA ALA A 264 13.20 -11.51 -18.59
C ALA A 264 13.15 -12.21 -19.95
N GLN A 265 12.10 -13.02 -20.19
CA GLN A 265 11.92 -13.76 -21.43
C GLN A 265 10.77 -13.21 -22.30
N GLY A 266 9.93 -12.33 -21.75
CA GLY A 266 8.76 -11.81 -22.42
C GLY A 266 7.72 -12.90 -22.69
N LYS A 267 7.39 -13.70 -21.68
CA LYS A 267 6.46 -14.84 -21.79
C LYS A 267 5.60 -14.99 -20.53
N GLY A 268 4.33 -15.36 -20.72
CA GLY A 268 3.45 -15.82 -19.65
C GLY A 268 3.91 -17.12 -19.00
N ALA A 269 3.44 -17.36 -17.77
CA ALA A 269 3.75 -18.53 -16.95
C ALA A 269 2.53 -19.44 -16.79
#